data_AF-A0A1V5N593-F1
#
_entry.id   AF-A0A1V5N593-F1
#
_cell.length_a   1.000
_cell.length_b   1.000
_cell.length_c   1.000
_cell.angle_alpha   90.00
_cell.angle_beta   90.00
_cell.angle_gamma   90.00
#
_symmetry.space_group_name_H-M   'P 1'
#
loop_
_entity.id
_entity.type
_entity.pdbx_description
1 polymer ?
#
loop_
_entity_poly.entity_id
_entity_poly.type
_entity_poly.pdbx_seq_one_letter_code
_entity_poly.pdbx_strand_id
1 'polypeptide(L)'
;MFKPVHITLAGYYLVIIVPDISVNTAQAYSRIKPQKSRESLNKIINLPIQEWRYELYNDFEYVIFKIHPEIASIKEALYRQGAIYASMSGSGSAVYGIFEEAPALDGFDKYFIWQEKCQI
;
A
#
# COMPACT_ATOMS: atom_id res chain seq x y z
N MET A 1 -10.55 -8.91 -17.02
CA MET A 1 -11.52 -7.87 -17.44
C MET A 1 -11.64 -6.89 -16.29
N PHE A 2 -11.29 -5.62 -16.49
CA PHE A 2 -11.43 -4.57 -15.46
C PHE A 2 -12.87 -4.12 -15.34
N LYS A 3 -13.29 -3.72 -14.14
CA LYS A 3 -14.61 -3.18 -13.85
C LYS A 3 -14.45 -1.81 -13.19
N PRO A 4 -15.21 -0.78 -13.63
CA PRO A 4 -15.23 0.50 -12.93
C PRO A 4 -15.69 0.33 -11.48
N VAL A 5 -15.14 1.15 -10.59
CA VAL A 5 -15.53 1.25 -9.19
C VAL A 5 -15.69 2.72 -8.83
N HIS A 6 -16.66 3.03 -7.98
CA HIS A 6 -16.88 4.39 -7.49
C HIS A 6 -16.26 4.52 -6.10
N ILE A 7 -15.06 5.07 -6.05
CA ILE A 7 -14.33 5.38 -4.82
C ILE A 7 -13.85 6.82 -4.98
N THR A 8 -13.95 7.61 -3.92
CA THR A 8 -13.36 8.94 -3.87
C THR A 8 -12.27 8.98 -2.82
N LEU A 9 -11.12 9.56 -3.20
CA LEU A 9 -10.05 9.89 -2.26
C LEU A 9 -9.96 11.41 -2.08
N ALA A 10 -10.94 12.17 -2.54
CA ALA A 10 -10.94 13.63 -2.42
C ALA A 10 -10.77 14.06 -0.95
N GLY A 11 -9.79 14.92 -0.71
CA GLY A 11 -9.45 15.42 0.63
C GLY A 11 -8.38 14.64 1.37
N TYR A 12 -8.12 13.38 0.99
CA TYR A 12 -7.01 12.59 1.53
C TYR A 12 -5.68 12.99 0.89
N TYR A 13 -4.58 12.65 1.56
CA TYR A 13 -3.23 12.71 1.01
C TYR A 13 -2.75 11.30 0.64
N LEU A 14 -2.21 11.17 -0.56
CA LEU A 14 -1.53 9.96 -1.02
C LEU A 14 -0.03 10.19 -0.97
N VAL A 15 0.68 9.28 -0.32
CA VAL A 15 2.15 9.27 -0.27
C VAL A 15 2.65 7.99 -0.92
N ILE A 16 3.71 8.09 -1.70
CA ILE A 16 4.41 6.97 -2.31
C ILE A 16 5.88 7.05 -1.91
N ILE A 17 6.39 5.97 -1.32
CA ILE A 17 7.80 5.78 -0.98
C ILE A 17 8.35 4.68 -1.89
N VAL A 18 9.41 4.99 -2.63
CA VAL A 18 10.08 4.04 -3.52
C VAL A 18 11.49 3.81 -3.01
N PRO A 19 11.76 2.63 -2.40
CA PRO A 19 13.11 2.26 -2.01
C PRO A 19 13.95 1.86 -3.23
N ASP A 20 15.27 1.96 -3.11
CA ASP A 20 16.23 1.44 -4.09
C ASP A 20 16.34 -0.10 -4.00
N ILE A 21 15.21 -0.77 -4.17
CA ILE A 21 15.06 -2.22 -4.15
C ILE A 21 14.28 -2.62 -5.39
N SER A 22 14.85 -3.50 -6.20
CA SER A 22 14.15 -4.09 -7.35
C SER A 22 13.59 -5.46 -6.97
N VAL A 23 12.26 -5.60 -6.99
CA VAL A 23 11.61 -6.91 -6.82
C VAL A 23 11.46 -7.60 -8.18
N ASN A 24 11.97 -8.82 -8.31
CA ASN A 24 11.75 -9.62 -9.50
C ASN A 24 10.29 -10.11 -9.53
N THR A 25 9.48 -9.56 -10.42
CA THR A 25 8.06 -9.89 -10.54
C THR A 25 7.84 -11.39 -10.79
N ALA A 26 8.59 -12.03 -11.70
CA ALA A 26 8.44 -13.46 -11.97
C ALA A 26 8.72 -14.32 -10.72
N GLN A 27 9.72 -13.94 -9.92
CA GLN A 27 10.01 -14.60 -8.65
C GLN A 27 8.94 -14.32 -7.57
N ALA A 28 8.39 -13.11 -7.53
CA ALA A 28 7.29 -12.78 -6.64
C ALA A 28 6.08 -13.69 -6.93
N TYR A 29 5.67 -13.77 -8.20
CA TYR A 29 4.56 -14.62 -8.63
C TYR A 29 4.80 -16.12 -8.40
N SER A 30 6.03 -16.61 -8.56
CA SER A 30 6.34 -18.03 -8.33
C SER A 30 6.27 -18.44 -6.86
N ARG A 31 6.28 -17.46 -5.94
CA ARG A 31 6.28 -17.69 -4.49
C ARG A 31 4.95 -17.37 -3.81
N ILE A 32 4.00 -16.73 -4.49
CA ILE A 32 2.66 -16.53 -3.94
C ILE A 32 1.77 -17.74 -4.20
N LYS A 33 0.88 -18.01 -3.26
CA LYS A 33 -0.29 -18.84 -3.48
C LYS A 33 -1.51 -17.96 -3.26
N PRO A 34 -2.24 -17.57 -4.33
CA PRO A 34 -3.42 -16.73 -4.19
C PRO A 34 -4.37 -17.35 -3.17
N GLN A 35 -4.71 -16.58 -2.13
CA GLN A 35 -5.65 -17.06 -1.14
C GLN A 35 -7.07 -16.69 -1.56
N LYS A 36 -8.02 -17.58 -1.27
CA LYS A 36 -9.43 -17.23 -1.44
C LYS A 36 -9.77 -16.17 -0.40
N SER A 37 -10.01 -14.95 -0.86
CA SER A 37 -10.47 -13.87 0.02
C SER A 37 -11.76 -14.29 0.73
N ARG A 38 -11.89 -13.92 2.00
CA ARG A 38 -13.10 -14.14 2.80
C ARG A 38 -14.27 -13.33 2.26
N GLU A 39 -13.99 -12.14 1.73
CA GLU A 39 -14.96 -11.22 1.15
C GLU A 39 -14.58 -10.78 -0.26
N SER A 40 -15.57 -10.35 -1.03
CA SER A 40 -15.31 -9.83 -2.38
C SER A 40 -14.62 -8.47 -2.31
N LEU A 41 -13.63 -8.23 -3.17
CA LEU A 41 -12.96 -6.94 -3.30
C LEU A 41 -13.96 -5.77 -3.45
N ASN A 42 -15.03 -5.98 -4.23
CA ASN A 42 -16.09 -4.98 -4.40
C ASN A 42 -16.77 -4.56 -3.10
N LYS A 43 -16.89 -5.43 -2.10
CA LYS A 43 -17.43 -5.04 -0.80
C LYS A 43 -16.39 -4.28 0.01
N ILE A 44 -15.15 -4.77 0.03
CA ILE A 44 -14.05 -4.22 0.82
C ILE A 44 -13.77 -2.77 0.43
N ILE A 45 -13.69 -2.47 -0.88
CA ILE A 45 -13.43 -1.11 -1.37
C ILE A 45 -14.56 -0.11 -1.10
N ASN A 46 -15.75 -0.59 -0.72
CA ASN A 46 -16.88 0.24 -0.31
C ASN A 46 -16.96 0.43 1.21
N LEU A 47 -16.08 -0.22 1.99
CA LEU A 47 -15.92 0.08 3.41
C LEU A 47 -15.19 1.41 3.59
N PRO A 48 -15.33 2.09 4.75
CA PRO A 48 -14.48 3.21 5.11
C PRO A 48 -12.99 2.86 4.93
N ILE A 49 -12.17 3.79 4.46
CA ILE A 49 -10.75 3.53 4.13
C ILE A 49 -9.98 3.03 5.36
N GLN A 50 -10.35 3.45 6.56
CA GLN A 50 -9.76 2.99 7.81
C GLN A 50 -9.93 1.47 8.01
N GLU A 51 -11.01 0.88 7.47
CA GLU A 51 -11.26 -0.56 7.51
C GLU A 51 -10.39 -1.33 6.51
N TRP A 52 -9.84 -0.67 5.48
CA TRP A 52 -8.99 -1.32 4.49
C TRP A 52 -7.74 -1.93 5.10
N ARG A 53 -7.25 -1.38 6.22
CA ARG A 53 -6.13 -1.96 6.98
C ARG A 53 -6.41 -3.40 7.44
N TYR A 54 -7.68 -3.73 7.68
CA TYR A 54 -8.11 -5.03 8.21
C TYR A 54 -8.72 -5.95 7.16
N GLU A 55 -9.05 -5.44 5.98
CA GLU A 55 -9.78 -6.19 4.96
C GLU A 55 -9.07 -6.22 3.59
N LEU A 56 -8.27 -5.21 3.26
CA LEU A 56 -7.62 -5.05 1.95
C LEU A 56 -6.12 -5.35 2.02
N TYR A 57 -5.77 -6.59 1.72
CA TYR A 57 -4.40 -7.07 1.77
C TYR A 57 -3.80 -7.27 0.39
N ASN A 58 -2.47 -7.14 0.33
CA ASN A 58 -1.69 -7.53 -0.82
C ASN A 58 -0.95 -8.84 -0.52
N ASP A 59 -1.36 -9.93 -1.17
CA ASP A 59 -0.80 -11.28 -0.96
C ASP A 59 0.73 -11.36 -1.18
N PHE A 60 1.32 -10.44 -1.95
CA PHE A 60 2.77 -10.39 -2.14
C PHE A 60 3.52 -9.98 -0.88
N GLU A 61 2.91 -9.15 -0.02
CA GLU A 61 3.57 -8.57 1.16
C GLU A 61 4.16 -9.65 2.06
N TYR A 62 3.41 -10.74 2.32
CA TYR A 62 3.88 -11.82 3.19
C TYR A 62 5.21 -12.43 2.73
N VAL A 63 5.38 -12.61 1.42
CA VAL A 63 6.60 -13.20 0.86
C VAL A 63 7.68 -12.14 0.69
N ILE A 64 7.33 -10.98 0.13
CA ILE A 64 8.29 -9.93 -0.20
C ILE A 64 8.88 -9.31 1.07
N PHE A 65 8.11 -9.14 2.14
CA PHE A 65 8.60 -8.60 3.40
C PHE A 65 9.61 -9.53 4.09
N LYS A 66 9.51 -10.84 3.87
CA LYS A 66 10.52 -11.80 4.38
C LYS A 66 11.83 -11.70 3.62
N ILE A 67 11.79 -11.38 2.34
CA ILE A 67 12.98 -11.25 1.48
C ILE A 67 13.59 -9.86 1.63
N HIS A 68 12.74 -8.83 1.76
CA HIS A 68 13.10 -7.42 1.85
C HIS A 68 12.41 -6.76 3.07
N PRO A 69 12.90 -6.98 4.30
CA PRO A 69 12.31 -6.42 5.53
C PRO A 69 12.27 -4.89 5.57
N GLU A 70 13.10 -4.23 4.76
CA GLU A 70 13.08 -2.77 4.60
C GLU A 70 11.75 -2.27 4.03
N ILE A 71 11.15 -2.99 3.07
CA ILE A 71 9.84 -2.63 2.51
C ILE A 71 8.75 -2.70 3.59
N ALA A 72 8.80 -3.73 4.45
CA ALA A 72 7.90 -3.82 5.60
C ALA A 72 8.09 -2.65 6.57
N SER A 73 9.35 -2.28 6.83
CA SER A 73 9.70 -1.17 7.71
C SER A 73 9.17 0.18 7.21
N ILE A 74 9.15 0.39 5.89
CA ILE A 74 8.56 1.57 5.24
C ILE A 74 7.05 1.59 5.48
N LYS A 75 6.33 0.48 5.27
CA LYS A 75 4.89 0.38 5.54
C LYS A 75 4.56 0.70 7.00
N GLU A 76 5.32 0.12 7.93
CA GLU A 76 5.13 0.41 9.37
C GLU A 76 5.48 1.85 9.73
N ALA A 77 6.47 2.47 9.06
CA ALA A 77 6.79 3.87 9.25
C ALA A 77 5.65 4.79 8.77
N LEU A 78 5.02 4.50 7.64
CA LEU A 78 3.85 5.24 7.17
C LEU A 78 2.70 5.18 8.18
N TYR A 79 2.42 3.99 8.76
CA TYR A 79 1.42 3.87 9.82
C TYR A 79 1.78 4.66 11.08
N ARG A 80 3.05 4.67 11.50
CA ARG A 80 3.50 5.49 12.64
C ARG A 80 3.34 6.99 12.39
N GLN A 81 3.32 7.41 11.14
CA GLN A 81 3.09 8.80 10.74
C GLN A 81 1.62 9.15 10.49
N GLY A 82 0.69 8.25 10.84
CA GLY A 82 -0.74 8.53 10.77
C GLY A 82 -1.42 8.09 9.47
N ALA A 83 -0.80 7.21 8.67
CA ALA A 83 -1.51 6.61 7.55
C ALA A 83 -2.73 5.84 8.06
N ILE A 84 -3.91 6.12 7.52
CA ILE A 84 -5.13 5.34 7.80
C ILE A 84 -5.12 4.01 7.05
N TYR A 85 -4.40 3.96 5.93
CA TYR A 85 -4.14 2.76 5.16
C TYR A 85 -2.76 2.86 4.50
N ALA A 86 -1.98 1.79 4.54
CA ALA A 86 -0.73 1.68 3.82
C ALA A 86 -0.54 0.25 3.29
N SER A 87 0.02 0.14 2.09
CA SER A 87 0.18 -1.13 1.39
C SER A 87 1.30 -1.04 0.35
N MET A 88 1.88 -2.19 0.01
CA MET A 88 2.78 -2.29 -1.13
C MET A 88 1.98 -2.21 -2.44
N SER A 89 2.50 -1.51 -3.45
CA SER A 89 1.89 -1.45 -4.79
C SER A 89 2.32 -2.67 -5.62
N GLY A 90 1.34 -3.48 -6.05
CA GLY A 90 1.59 -4.69 -6.86
C GLY A 90 2.56 -5.67 -6.18
N SER A 91 3.53 -6.18 -6.92
CA SER A 91 4.61 -7.02 -6.35
C SER A 91 5.71 -6.23 -5.62
N GLY A 92 5.60 -4.90 -5.55
CA GLY A 92 6.62 -4.03 -4.98
C GLY A 92 7.62 -3.48 -6.01
N SER A 93 8.59 -2.67 -5.56
CA SER A 93 8.92 -2.37 -4.16
C SER A 93 8.25 -1.13 -3.57
N ALA A 94 7.54 -0.34 -4.39
CA ALA A 94 6.88 0.88 -3.96
C ALA A 94 5.85 0.59 -2.86
N VAL A 95 5.82 1.43 -1.83
CA VAL A 95 4.85 1.40 -0.74
C VAL A 95 4.10 2.71 -0.75
N TYR A 96 2.78 2.67 -0.60
CA TYR A 96 1.96 3.86 -0.51
C TYR A 96 1.21 3.92 0.83
N GLY A 97 0.87 5.14 1.23
CA GLY A 97 0.04 5.44 2.39
C GLY A 97 -1.03 6.47 2.04
N ILE A 98 -2.22 6.32 2.64
CA ILE A 98 -3.34 7.24 2.56
C ILE A 98 -3.50 7.89 3.94
N PHE A 99 -3.65 9.22 3.96
CA PHE A 99 -3.71 10.02 5.19
C PHE A 99 -4.86 11.01 5.13
N GLU A 100 -5.49 11.29 6.27
CA GLU A 100 -6.51 12.34 6.39
C GLU A 100 -5.88 13.75 6.43
N GLU A 101 -4.69 13.85 7.00
CA GLU A 101 -3.91 15.09 7.11
C GLU A 101 -2.59 14.97 6.37
N ALA A 102 -1.94 16.09 6.06
CA ALA A 102 -0.64 16.07 5.40
C ALA A 102 0.43 15.50 6.36
N PRO A 103 1.09 14.38 6.04
CA PRO A 103 2.15 13.83 6.88
C PRO A 103 3.46 14.63 6.77
N ALA A 104 4.29 14.58 7.80
CA ALA A 104 5.62 15.23 7.83
C ALA A 104 6.69 14.48 7.01
N LEU A 105 6.55 13.16 6.86
CA LEU A 105 7.47 12.28 6.10
C LEU A 105 8.90 12.19 6.63
N ASP A 106 9.09 12.41 7.93
CA ASP A 106 10.38 12.26 8.60
C ASP A 106 10.95 10.83 8.48
N GLY A 107 12.25 10.71 8.24
CA GLY A 107 12.97 9.43 8.23
C GLY A 107 12.86 8.63 6.93
N PHE A 108 12.35 9.24 5.86
CA PHE A 108 12.32 8.67 4.51
C PHE A 108 13.40 9.28 3.57
N ASP A 109 14.34 10.06 4.11
CA ASP A 109 15.30 10.90 3.35
C ASP A 109 16.14 10.16 2.30
N LYS A 110 16.33 8.85 2.51
CA LYS A 110 17.11 7.97 1.63
C LYS A 110 16.31 7.35 0.48
N TYR A 111 14.99 7.60 0.42
CA TYR A 111 14.11 7.04 -0.59
C TYR A 111 13.60 8.13 -1.52
N PHE A 112 13.13 7.72 -2.70
CA PHE A 112 12.28 8.61 -3.48
C PHE A 112 10.91 8.72 -2.81
N ILE A 113 10.43 9.96 -2.68
CA ILE A 113 9.16 10.29 -2.04
C ILE A 113 8.31 11.10 -3.02
N TRP A 114 7.04 10.74 -3.11
CA TRP A 114 6.03 11.55 -3.77
C TRP A 114 4.81 11.70 -2.86
N GLN A 115 4.20 12.88 -2.83
CA GLN A 115 3.02 13.17 -2.04
C GLN A 115 2.08 14.09 -2.83
N GLU A 116 0.78 13.83 -2.76
CA GLU A 116 -0.25 14.69 -3.34
C GLU A 116 -1.52 14.70 -2.47
N LYS A 117 -2.24 15.83 -2.47
CA LYS A 117 -3.61 15.89 -1.96
C LYS A 117 -4.58 15.50 -3.06
N CYS A 118 -5.29 14.40 -2.89
CA CYS A 118 -6.24 13.88 -3.85
C CYS A 118 -7.41 14.84 -4.06
N GLN A 119 -7.72 15.12 -5.33
CA GLN A 119 -8.81 16.00 -5.76
C GLN A 119 -10.09 15.22 -6.14
N ILE A 120 -10.00 13.89 -6.32
CA ILE A 120 -11.07 13.01 -6.81
C ILE A 120 -11.19 11.74 -5.98
#